data_AF-A0A0P0SL39-F1
#
_entry.id   AF-A0A0P0SL39-F1
#
_cell.length_a   1.000
_cell.length_b   1.000
_cell.length_c   1.000
_cell.angle_alpha   90.00
_cell.angle_beta   90.00
_cell.angle_gamma   90.00
#
_symmetry.space_group_name_H-M   'P 1'
#
loop_
_entity.id
_entity.type
_entity.pdbx_description
1 polymer ?
#
loop_
_entity_poly.entity_id
_entity_poly.type
_entity_poly.pdbx_seq_one_letter_code
_entity_poly.pdbx_strand_id
1 'polypeptide(L)'
;MVFDGGDWITLGIGLLAAALATLTWIASRRSATAAAESAAEAAKANEEARTANKIAAEQLALGKERAAQEQAEAAERAADQARLIQMDVANFGGIQVRILNHSTLAITHVRLTSVVGTAHPDWTWRLNRAVMGNRLVRPSVAPGKNAKFFLDFADPAGGEHHSAGEEYEITYRFTDAQGVRWQRTGSGSPQQVDRDDTDLDE
;
A
#
# COMPACT_ATOMS: atom_id res chain seq x y z
N MET A 1 9.86 -58.64 -91.92
CA MET A 1 9.80 -58.96 -90.47
C MET A 1 10.33 -57.75 -89.70
N VAL A 2 9.45 -56.81 -89.36
CA VAL A 2 9.69 -55.80 -88.31
C VAL A 2 8.30 -55.54 -87.73
N PHE A 3 7.98 -56.18 -86.60
CA PHE A 3 6.77 -55.87 -85.85
C PHE A 3 7.06 -54.68 -84.94
N ASP A 4 6.12 -53.76 -84.97
CA ASP A 4 6.08 -52.46 -84.30
C ASP A 4 6.10 -52.62 -82.77
N GLY A 5 7.12 -52.04 -82.14
CA GLY A 5 7.37 -52.11 -80.69
C GLY A 5 6.76 -50.94 -79.91
N GLY A 6 5.90 -50.13 -80.52
CA GLY A 6 5.41 -48.87 -79.96
C GLY A 6 4.13 -48.95 -79.11
N ASP A 7 3.28 -49.98 -79.27
CA ASP A 7 1.87 -49.88 -78.85
C ASP A 7 1.54 -50.43 -77.44
N TRP A 8 2.51 -51.05 -76.75
CA TRP A 8 2.33 -51.53 -75.37
C TRP A 8 2.83 -50.53 -74.32
N ILE A 9 3.74 -49.62 -74.69
CA ILE A 9 4.35 -48.65 -73.78
C ILE A 9 3.39 -47.47 -73.51
N THR A 10 2.59 -47.06 -74.48
CA THR A 10 1.60 -45.98 -74.36
C THR A 10 0.39 -46.37 -73.49
N LEU A 11 -0.05 -47.63 -73.55
CA LEU A 11 -1.12 -48.16 -72.68
C LEU A 11 -0.67 -48.34 -71.22
N GLY A 12 0.62 -48.65 -70.99
CA GLY A 12 1.20 -48.74 -69.64
C GLY A 12 1.37 -47.39 -68.93
N ILE A 13 1.74 -46.34 -69.68
CA ILE A 13 2.00 -45.01 -69.11
C ILE A 13 0.69 -44.28 -68.74
N GLY A 14 -0.38 -44.41 -69.52
CA GLY A 14 -1.68 -43.81 -69.22
C GLY A 14 -2.35 -44.39 -67.95
N LEU A 15 -2.22 -45.70 -67.75
CA LEU A 15 -2.71 -46.39 -66.54
C LEU A 15 -1.90 -46.01 -65.29
N LEU A 16 -0.59 -45.84 -65.43
CA LEU A 16 0.27 -45.39 -64.31
C LEU A 16 -0.04 -43.94 -63.91
N ALA A 17 -0.28 -43.05 -64.87
CA ALA A 17 -0.64 -41.65 -64.59
C ALA A 17 -2.01 -41.53 -63.91
N ALA A 18 -3.01 -42.30 -64.34
CA ALA A 18 -4.33 -42.33 -63.70
C ALA A 18 -4.28 -42.95 -62.28
N ALA A 19 -3.45 -43.96 -62.06
CA ALA A 19 -3.21 -44.55 -60.73
C ALA A 19 -2.51 -43.57 -59.78
N LEU A 20 -1.53 -42.80 -60.27
CA LEU A 20 -0.84 -41.79 -59.46
C LEU A 20 -1.74 -40.58 -59.15
N ALA A 21 -2.59 -40.15 -60.08
CA ALA A 21 -3.56 -39.08 -59.87
C ALA A 21 -4.64 -39.46 -58.84
N THR A 22 -5.11 -40.71 -58.86
CA THR A 22 -6.06 -41.21 -57.86
C THR A 22 -5.43 -41.36 -56.48
N LEU A 23 -4.19 -41.86 -56.40
CA LEU A 23 -3.44 -41.94 -55.14
C LEU A 23 -3.17 -40.55 -54.54
N THR A 24 -2.81 -39.56 -55.35
CA THR A 24 -2.60 -38.18 -54.88
C THR A 24 -3.91 -37.52 -54.43
N TRP A 25 -5.03 -37.77 -55.10
CA TRP A 25 -6.35 -37.29 -54.67
C TRP A 25 -6.84 -37.94 -53.37
N ILE A 26 -6.58 -39.23 -53.17
CA ILE A 26 -6.88 -39.92 -51.91
C ILE A 26 -5.99 -39.40 -50.78
N ALA A 27 -4.69 -39.20 -51.06
CA ALA A 27 -3.75 -38.64 -50.10
C ALA A 27 -4.11 -37.21 -49.69
N SER A 28 -4.51 -36.35 -50.64
CA SER A 28 -4.91 -34.97 -50.36
C SER A 28 -6.22 -34.89 -49.58
N ARG A 29 -7.18 -35.79 -49.83
CA ARG A 29 -8.39 -35.92 -48.99
C ARG A 29 -8.08 -36.38 -47.58
N ARG A 30 -7.14 -37.31 -47.40
CA ARG A 30 -6.70 -37.78 -46.09
C ARG A 30 -5.95 -36.70 -45.31
N SER A 31 -5.09 -35.92 -45.98
CA SER A 31 -4.42 -34.79 -45.33
C SER A 31 -5.38 -33.65 -44.98
N ALA A 32 -6.38 -33.38 -45.82
CA ALA A 32 -7.39 -32.36 -45.54
C ALA A 32 -8.30 -32.74 -44.37
N THR A 33 -8.64 -34.02 -44.22
CA THR A 33 -9.43 -34.53 -43.08
C THR A 33 -8.63 -34.50 -41.78
N ALA A 34 -7.37 -34.97 -41.80
CA ALA A 34 -6.48 -34.86 -40.63
C ALA A 34 -6.21 -33.39 -40.23
N ALA A 35 -6.04 -32.48 -41.21
CA ALA A 35 -5.89 -31.05 -40.95
C ALA A 35 -7.17 -30.45 -40.33
N ALA A 36 -8.35 -30.83 -40.82
CA ALA A 36 -9.63 -30.38 -40.26
C ALA A 36 -9.87 -30.89 -38.83
N GLU A 37 -9.51 -32.15 -38.54
CA GLU A 37 -9.55 -32.72 -37.19
C GLU A 37 -8.61 -31.98 -36.24
N SER A 38 -7.36 -31.74 -36.65
CA SER A 38 -6.40 -30.99 -35.83
C SER A 38 -6.82 -29.53 -35.60
N ALA A 39 -7.46 -28.88 -36.59
CA ALA A 39 -8.00 -27.54 -36.43
C ALA A 39 -9.20 -27.50 -35.48
N ALA A 40 -10.05 -28.53 -35.50
CA ALA A 40 -11.19 -28.64 -34.59
C ALA A 40 -10.73 -28.90 -33.14
N GLU A 41 -9.71 -29.72 -32.93
CA GLU A 41 -9.09 -29.93 -31.62
C GLU A 41 -8.41 -28.65 -31.11
N ALA A 42 -7.67 -27.94 -31.97
CA ALA A 42 -7.07 -26.66 -31.62
C ALA A 42 -8.13 -25.57 -31.31
N ALA A 43 -9.28 -25.59 -31.99
CA ALA A 43 -10.39 -24.68 -31.70
C ALA A 43 -11.00 -24.95 -30.32
N LYS A 44 -11.24 -26.23 -29.97
CA LYS A 44 -11.72 -26.62 -28.63
C LYS A 44 -10.73 -26.25 -27.54
N ALA A 45 -9.44 -26.53 -27.73
CA ALA A 45 -8.39 -26.15 -26.79
C ALA A 45 -8.30 -24.62 -26.62
N ASN A 46 -8.49 -23.85 -27.69
CA ASN A 46 -8.54 -22.39 -27.61
C ASN A 46 -9.77 -21.86 -26.86
N GLU A 47 -10.93 -22.49 -27.00
CA GLU A 47 -12.13 -22.14 -26.23
C GLU A 47 -11.96 -22.44 -24.75
N GLU A 48 -11.42 -23.61 -24.40
CA GLU A 48 -11.09 -23.99 -23.02
C GLU A 48 -10.03 -23.04 -22.41
N ALA A 49 -9.02 -22.65 -23.18
CA ALA A 49 -8.03 -21.67 -22.74
C ALA A 49 -8.68 -20.29 -22.49
N ARG A 50 -9.63 -19.86 -23.32
CA ARG A 50 -10.36 -18.60 -23.11
C ARG A 50 -11.23 -18.63 -21.86
N THR A 51 -11.93 -19.73 -21.59
CA THR A 51 -12.74 -19.86 -20.38
C THR A 51 -11.86 -19.90 -19.12
N ALA A 52 -10.75 -20.65 -19.15
CA ALA A 52 -9.78 -20.67 -18.06
C ALA A 52 -9.17 -19.29 -17.80
N ASN A 53 -8.78 -18.56 -18.85
CA ASN A 53 -8.25 -17.19 -18.73
C ASN A 53 -9.29 -16.23 -18.16
N LYS A 54 -10.57 -16.36 -18.55
CA LYS A 54 -11.65 -15.53 -18.02
C LYS A 54 -11.86 -15.78 -16.52
N ILE A 55 -11.91 -17.04 -16.10
CA ILE A 55 -12.05 -17.41 -14.68
C ILE A 55 -10.85 -16.91 -13.87
N ALA A 56 -9.62 -17.08 -14.39
CA ALA A 56 -8.43 -16.57 -13.73
C ALA A 56 -8.43 -15.04 -13.58
N ALA A 57 -8.89 -14.32 -14.61
CA ALA A 57 -9.03 -12.87 -14.57
C ALA A 57 -10.08 -12.42 -13.53
N GLU A 58 -11.22 -13.11 -13.46
CA GLU A 58 -12.27 -12.84 -12.47
C GLU A 58 -11.78 -13.11 -11.04
N GLN A 59 -11.07 -14.23 -10.81
CA GLN A 59 -10.47 -14.52 -9.50
C GLN A 59 -9.43 -13.48 -9.09
N LEU A 60 -8.63 -12.99 -10.04
CA LEU A 60 -7.64 -11.96 -9.78
C LEU A 60 -8.30 -10.60 -9.47
N ALA A 61 -9.41 -10.27 -10.14
CA ALA A 61 -10.19 -9.07 -9.84
C ALA A 61 -10.80 -9.13 -8.42
N LEU A 62 -11.46 -10.24 -8.09
CA LEU A 62 -12.01 -10.47 -6.75
C LEU A 62 -10.93 -10.45 -5.66
N GLY A 63 -9.76 -11.03 -5.95
CA GLY A 63 -8.61 -10.99 -5.03
C GLY A 63 -8.13 -9.57 -4.76
N LYS A 64 -8.05 -8.73 -5.80
CA LYS A 64 -7.68 -7.31 -5.66
C LYS A 64 -8.72 -6.52 -4.86
N GLU A 65 -10.00 -6.73 -5.12
CA GLU A 65 -11.08 -6.06 -4.40
C GLU A 65 -11.06 -6.40 -2.91
N ARG A 66 -10.91 -7.69 -2.55
CA ARG A 66 -10.79 -8.11 -1.15
C ARG A 66 -9.56 -7.51 -0.48
N ALA A 67 -8.41 -7.54 -1.15
CA ALA A 67 -7.19 -6.94 -0.60
C ALA A 67 -7.36 -5.43 -0.37
N ALA A 68 -8.04 -4.72 -1.28
CA ALA A 68 -8.33 -3.29 -1.12
C ALA A 68 -9.27 -3.03 0.07
N GLN A 69 -10.31 -3.87 0.24
CA GLN A 69 -11.24 -3.76 1.36
C GLN A 69 -10.55 -4.02 2.71
N GLU A 70 -9.76 -5.09 2.81
CA GLU A 70 -9.01 -5.42 4.03
C GLU A 70 -8.03 -4.30 4.41
N GLN A 71 -7.39 -3.67 3.42
CA GLN A 71 -6.53 -2.51 3.64
C GLN A 71 -7.32 -1.30 4.15
N ALA A 72 -8.49 -1.02 3.58
CA ALA A 72 -9.36 0.07 4.04
C ALA A 72 -9.83 -0.13 5.48
N GLU A 73 -10.28 -1.34 5.82
CA GLU A 73 -10.71 -1.70 7.18
C GLU A 73 -9.55 -1.66 8.19
N ALA A 74 -8.32 -2.01 7.76
CA ALA A 74 -7.14 -1.87 8.59
C ALA A 74 -6.78 -0.41 8.85
N ALA A 75 -6.85 0.44 7.82
CA ALA A 75 -6.58 1.87 7.93
C ALA A 75 -7.59 2.57 8.84
N GLU A 76 -8.88 2.23 8.73
CA GLU A 76 -9.93 2.77 9.59
C GLU A 76 -9.70 2.38 11.06
N ARG A 77 -9.39 1.11 11.34
CA ARG A 77 -9.04 0.66 12.70
C ARG A 77 -7.82 1.37 13.25
N ALA A 78 -6.79 1.62 12.44
CA ALA A 78 -5.62 2.37 12.86
C ALA A 78 -5.96 3.82 13.21
N ALA A 79 -6.80 4.48 12.39
CA ALA A 79 -7.29 5.82 12.67
C ALA A 79 -8.12 5.88 13.97
N ASP A 80 -8.97 4.89 14.22
CA ASP A 80 -9.73 4.79 15.48
C ASP A 80 -8.83 4.64 16.71
N GLN A 81 -7.78 3.81 16.62
CA GLN A 81 -6.79 3.69 17.71
C GLN A 81 -6.05 5.02 17.93
N ALA A 82 -5.68 5.72 16.86
CA ALA A 82 -5.02 7.02 16.97
C ALA A 82 -5.90 8.07 17.68
N ARG A 83 -7.23 8.04 17.51
CA ARG A 83 -8.17 8.96 18.18
C ARG A 83 -8.20 8.78 19.70
N LEU A 84 -7.81 7.60 20.21
CA LEU A 84 -7.69 7.32 21.64
C LEU A 84 -6.44 7.96 22.27
N ILE A 85 -5.55 8.52 21.46
CA ILE A 85 -4.41 9.30 21.96
C ILE A 85 -4.86 10.74 22.15
N GLN A 86 -4.88 11.18 23.41
CA GLN A 86 -5.38 12.49 23.81
C GLN A 86 -4.28 13.35 24.40
N MET A 87 -4.51 14.65 24.41
CA MET A 87 -3.61 15.61 25.01
C MET A 87 -4.34 16.35 26.12
N ASP A 88 -3.61 16.66 27.17
CA ASP A 88 -4.06 17.51 28.27
C ASP A 88 -2.93 18.48 28.65
N VAL A 89 -3.31 19.68 29.10
CA VAL A 89 -2.39 20.76 29.42
C VAL A 89 -2.66 21.23 30.84
N ALA A 90 -1.62 21.32 31.66
CA ALA A 90 -1.70 21.78 33.03
C ALA A 90 -0.64 22.84 33.33
N ASN A 91 -0.97 23.78 34.24
CA ASN A 91 -0.03 24.76 34.75
C ASN A 91 0.68 24.21 35.99
N PHE A 92 2.01 24.08 35.94
CA PHE A 92 2.83 23.55 37.03
C PHE A 92 4.16 24.31 37.13
N GLY A 93 4.11 25.60 37.50
CA GLY A 93 5.31 26.48 37.51
C GLY A 93 5.96 26.60 36.13
N GLY A 94 5.14 26.43 35.08
CA GLY A 94 5.52 26.08 33.72
C GLY A 94 4.32 25.46 33.01
N ILE A 95 4.39 25.24 31.69
CA ILE A 95 3.39 24.46 30.98
C ILE A 95 3.76 22.99 30.98
N GLN A 96 2.85 22.14 31.48
CA GLN A 96 2.95 20.70 31.38
C GLN A 96 1.99 20.17 30.31
N VAL A 97 2.55 19.66 29.22
CA VAL A 97 1.80 18.92 28.20
C VAL A 97 1.85 17.43 28.55
N ARG A 98 0.66 16.81 28.64
CA ARG A 98 0.48 15.39 28.85
C ARG A 98 -0.14 14.77 27.60
N ILE A 99 0.53 13.78 27.03
CA ILE A 99 -0.04 12.95 25.95
C ILE A 99 -0.45 11.62 26.57
N LEU A 100 -1.74 11.35 26.60
CA LEU A 100 -2.37 10.19 27.21
C LEU A 100 -2.65 9.13 26.17
N ASN A 101 -2.25 7.89 26.47
CA ASN A 101 -2.59 6.74 25.66
C ASN A 101 -3.78 6.00 26.27
N HIS A 102 -5.00 6.25 25.76
CA HIS A 102 -6.19 5.50 26.15
C HIS A 102 -6.45 4.25 25.29
N SER A 103 -5.56 3.94 24.36
CA SER A 103 -5.65 2.74 23.56
C SER A 103 -5.24 1.49 24.36
N THR A 104 -5.50 0.31 23.80
CA THR A 104 -5.08 -0.97 24.38
C THR A 104 -3.66 -1.37 24.00
N LEU A 105 -3.00 -0.61 23.11
CA LEU A 105 -1.67 -0.89 22.59
C LEU A 105 -0.68 0.21 22.99
N ALA A 106 0.61 -0.13 23.07
CA ALA A 106 1.63 0.88 23.32
C ALA A 106 1.86 1.73 22.06
N ILE A 107 2.12 3.03 22.26
CA ILE A 107 2.60 3.92 21.21
C ILE A 107 4.10 4.19 21.41
N THR A 108 4.80 4.50 20.34
CA THR A 108 6.24 4.77 20.36
C THR A 108 6.56 6.13 19.74
N HIS A 109 7.80 6.61 19.95
CA HIS A 109 8.31 7.85 19.36
C HIS A 109 7.39 9.05 19.56
N VAL A 110 6.87 9.22 20.76
CA VAL A 110 5.97 10.33 21.09
C VAL A 110 6.80 11.60 21.21
N ARG A 111 6.54 12.58 20.35
CA ARG A 111 7.31 13.81 20.21
C ARG A 111 6.39 15.02 20.21
N LEU A 112 6.80 16.06 20.93
CA LEU A 112 6.21 17.39 20.79
C LEU A 112 6.86 18.10 19.61
N THR A 113 6.07 18.61 18.67
CA THR A 113 6.58 19.22 17.43
C THR A 113 6.45 20.73 17.44
N SER A 114 5.33 21.25 17.93
CA SER A 114 5.09 22.69 18.01
C SER A 114 4.20 23.01 19.20
N VAL A 115 4.43 24.17 19.82
CA VAL A 115 3.61 24.74 20.88
C VAL A 115 3.54 26.24 20.65
N VAL A 116 2.35 26.75 20.38
CA VAL A 116 2.11 28.17 20.15
C VAL A 116 1.08 28.65 21.15
N GLY A 117 1.39 29.69 21.92
CA GLY A 117 0.43 30.34 22.80
C GLY A 117 -0.45 31.29 21.99
N THR A 118 -1.78 31.22 22.15
CA THR A 118 -2.70 32.08 21.38
C THR A 118 -2.53 33.56 21.70
N ALA A 119 -2.22 33.90 22.95
CA ALA A 119 -2.01 35.28 23.38
C ALA A 119 -0.66 35.86 22.94
N HIS A 120 0.35 35.00 22.79
CA HIS A 120 1.73 35.37 22.47
C HIS A 120 2.32 34.42 21.42
N PRO A 121 1.85 34.51 20.15
CA PRO A 121 2.24 33.58 19.10
C PRO A 121 3.69 33.75 18.63
N ASP A 122 4.29 34.89 18.91
CA ASP A 122 5.67 35.27 18.62
C ASP A 122 6.68 34.72 19.66
N TRP A 123 6.19 34.16 20.76
CA TRP A 123 7.05 33.57 21.78
C TRP A 123 7.53 32.18 21.36
N THR A 124 8.82 31.92 21.60
CA THR A 124 9.43 30.63 21.27
C THR A 124 9.35 29.70 22.47
N TRP A 125 8.77 28.52 22.30
CA TRP A 125 8.74 27.50 23.35
C TRP A 125 10.05 26.72 23.41
N ARG A 126 10.35 26.17 24.58
CA ARG A 126 11.49 25.28 24.81
C ARG A 126 11.19 24.30 25.92
N LEU A 127 11.89 23.16 25.94
CA LEU A 127 11.82 22.25 27.09
C LEU A 127 12.42 22.90 28.33
N ASN A 128 11.68 22.83 29.43
CA ASN A 128 12.16 23.28 30.72
C ASN A 128 13.35 22.40 31.17
N ARG A 129 14.52 23.02 31.32
CA ARG A 129 15.78 22.36 31.65
C ARG A 129 15.94 22.04 33.14
N ALA A 130 15.15 22.66 34.01
CA ALA A 130 15.17 22.38 35.44
C ALA A 130 14.53 21.02 35.77
N VAL A 131 13.69 20.48 34.88
CA VAL A 131 13.07 19.17 35.07
C VAL A 131 14.01 18.06 34.60
N MET A 132 14.53 17.28 35.54
CA MET A 132 15.40 16.14 35.26
C MET A 132 14.70 15.11 34.35
N GLY A 133 15.39 14.69 33.28
CA GLY A 133 14.85 13.70 32.34
C GLY A 133 13.77 14.25 31.38
N ASN A 134 13.56 15.56 31.34
CA ASN A 134 12.72 16.20 30.33
C ASN A 134 13.38 16.05 28.94
N ARG A 135 12.67 15.43 28.00
CA ARG A 135 13.18 15.14 26.65
C ARG A 135 12.09 15.41 25.63
N LEU A 136 12.50 15.81 24.44
CA LEU A 136 11.60 16.13 23.33
C LEU A 136 10.88 14.91 22.79
N VAL A 137 11.51 13.74 22.92
CA VAL A 137 11.00 12.45 22.45
C VAL A 137 10.89 11.49 23.62
N ARG A 138 9.75 10.80 23.71
CA ARG A 138 9.50 9.68 24.59
C ARG A 138 9.47 8.40 23.75
N PRO A 139 10.32 7.40 24.08
CA PRO A 139 10.48 6.22 23.22
C PRO A 139 9.22 5.36 23.18
N SER A 140 8.51 5.24 24.30
CA SER A 140 7.29 4.43 24.40
C SER A 140 6.35 4.96 25.49
N VAL A 141 5.05 4.86 25.24
CA VAL A 141 3.97 5.13 26.20
C VAL A 141 3.02 3.92 26.22
N ALA A 142 3.05 3.19 27.32
CA ALA A 142 2.20 2.03 27.53
C ALA A 142 0.70 2.39 27.61
N PRO A 143 -0.22 1.42 27.41
CA PRO A 143 -1.65 1.60 27.61
C PRO A 143 -1.98 2.20 28.98
N GLY A 144 -2.86 3.21 29.01
CA GLY A 144 -3.27 3.92 30.21
C GLY A 144 -2.19 4.78 30.86
N LYS A 145 -1.02 4.96 30.23
CA LYS A 145 0.05 5.84 30.70
C LYS A 145 0.09 7.14 29.90
N ASN A 146 0.93 8.06 30.36
CA ASN A 146 1.14 9.33 29.69
C ASN A 146 2.63 9.66 29.49
N ALA A 147 2.90 10.37 28.41
CA ALA A 147 4.12 11.12 28.21
C ALA A 147 3.94 12.53 28.77
N LYS A 148 4.95 13.02 29.51
CA LYS A 148 4.94 14.37 30.09
C LYS A 148 6.07 15.21 29.48
N PHE A 149 5.74 16.43 29.08
CA PHE A 149 6.66 17.44 28.60
C PHE A 149 6.45 18.70 29.42
N PHE A 150 7.55 19.27 29.91
CA PHE A 150 7.51 20.52 30.67
C PHE A 150 8.16 21.61 29.83
N LEU A 151 7.50 22.75 29.72
CA LEU A 151 7.84 23.78 28.76
C LEU A 151 7.96 25.13 29.46
N ASP A 152 8.89 25.92 28.95
CA ASP A 152 8.98 27.36 29.19
C ASP A 152 8.90 28.07 27.83
N PHE A 153 8.69 29.38 27.87
CA PHE A 153 8.64 30.26 26.71
C PHE A 153 9.72 31.33 26.82
N ALA A 154 10.17 31.81 25.68
CA ALA A 154 11.03 32.97 25.57
C ALA A 154 10.34 34.02 24.70
N ASP A 155 10.25 35.24 25.18
CA ASP A 155 9.79 36.37 24.37
C ASP A 155 10.86 36.77 23.32
N PRO A 156 10.51 37.60 22.32
CA PRO A 156 11.47 38.04 21.30
C PRO A 156 12.67 38.85 21.83
N ALA A 157 12.56 39.41 23.05
CA ALA A 157 13.63 40.12 23.72
C ALA A 157 14.54 39.17 24.55
N GLY A 158 14.22 37.88 24.59
CA GLY A 158 14.95 36.84 25.32
C GLY A 158 14.52 36.68 26.79
N GLY A 159 13.45 37.34 27.22
CA GLY A 159 12.86 37.16 28.55
C GLY A 159 12.23 35.77 28.68
N GLU A 160 12.48 35.10 29.81
CA GLU A 160 11.99 33.75 30.07
C GLU A 160 10.65 33.79 30.82
N HIS A 161 9.67 33.02 30.35
CA HIS A 161 8.32 32.97 30.88
C HIS A 161 7.86 31.53 31.08
N HIS A 162 7.10 31.28 32.14
CA HIS A 162 6.61 29.93 32.45
C HIS A 162 5.29 29.58 31.73
N SER A 163 4.59 30.56 31.16
CA SER A 163 3.40 30.34 30.34
C SER A 163 3.27 31.44 29.30
N ALA A 164 2.61 31.14 28.18
CA ALA A 164 2.32 32.10 27.10
C ALA A 164 0.82 32.46 27.03
N GLY A 165 0.08 32.22 28.12
CA GLY A 165 -1.37 32.46 28.22
C GLY A 165 -2.16 31.27 28.77
N GLU A 166 -3.47 31.28 28.49
CA GLU A 166 -4.41 30.21 28.90
C GLU A 166 -4.68 29.20 27.79
N GLU A 167 -4.54 29.61 26.53
CA GLU A 167 -4.83 28.80 25.35
C GLU A 167 -3.57 28.53 24.51
N TYR A 168 -3.47 27.31 24.00
CA TYR A 168 -2.33 26.82 23.25
C TYR A 168 -2.76 26.00 22.05
N GLU A 169 -2.11 26.21 20.92
CA GLU A 169 -2.11 25.29 19.80
C GLU A 169 -0.87 24.40 19.90
N ILE A 170 -1.09 23.12 20.19
CA ILE A 170 -0.01 22.15 20.38
C ILE A 170 -0.10 21.09 19.30
N THR A 171 1.03 20.84 18.64
CA THR A 171 1.18 19.74 17.68
C THR A 171 2.13 18.69 18.25
N TYR A 172 1.70 17.43 18.24
CA TYR A 172 2.52 16.29 18.62
C TYR A 172 2.41 15.16 17.60
N ARG A 173 3.44 14.31 17.58
CA ARG A 173 3.52 13.11 16.74
C ARG A 173 3.73 11.88 17.60
N PHE A 174 3.26 10.73 17.10
CA PHE A 174 3.51 9.42 17.69
C PHE A 174 3.46 8.34 16.61
N THR A 175 4.02 7.18 16.91
CA THR A 175 3.92 5.98 16.07
C THR A 175 3.07 4.95 16.79
N ASP A 176 2.07 4.39 16.12
CA ASP A 176 1.22 3.33 16.69
C ASP A 176 1.93 1.96 16.71
N ALA A 177 1.21 0.93 17.15
CA ALA A 177 1.75 -0.43 17.24
C ALA A 177 1.97 -1.09 15.87
N GLN A 178 1.32 -0.58 14.83
CA GLN A 178 1.43 -1.02 13.45
C GLN A 178 2.59 -0.32 12.72
N GLY A 179 3.25 0.65 13.38
CA GLY A 179 4.34 1.43 12.81
C GLY A 179 3.87 2.63 11.99
N VAL A 180 2.58 2.96 12.01
CA VAL A 180 2.03 4.12 11.32
C VAL A 180 2.27 5.37 12.17
N ARG A 181 2.76 6.43 11.53
CA ARG A 181 3.02 7.72 12.17
C ARG A 181 1.78 8.60 12.07
N TRP A 182 1.45 9.20 13.20
CA TRP A 182 0.30 10.07 13.38
C TRP A 182 0.75 11.43 13.92
N GLN A 183 0.09 12.48 13.46
CA GLN A 183 0.22 13.84 13.96
C GLN A 183 -1.14 14.33 14.44
N ARG A 184 -1.18 15.03 15.58
CA ARG A 184 -2.37 15.72 16.06
C ARG A 184 -2.03 17.16 16.43
N THR A 185 -2.89 18.08 16.01
CA THR A 185 -2.79 19.51 16.32
C THR A 185 -4.03 19.95 17.11
N GLY A 186 -3.81 20.53 18.29
CA GLY A 186 -4.85 20.98 19.19
C GLY A 186 -5.86 19.88 19.53
N SER A 187 -7.14 20.22 19.42
CA SER A 187 -8.27 19.28 19.59
C SER A 187 -8.63 18.50 18.32
N GLY A 188 -7.97 18.79 17.18
CA GLY A 188 -8.25 18.20 15.88
C GLY A 188 -8.09 16.68 15.83
N SER A 189 -8.55 16.05 14.75
CA SER A 189 -8.39 14.61 14.54
C SER A 189 -6.92 14.26 14.22
N PRO A 190 -6.41 13.11 14.67
CA PRO A 190 -5.11 12.62 14.22
C PRO A 190 -5.08 12.44 12.71
N GLN A 191 -3.98 12.86 12.10
CA GLN A 191 -3.69 12.73 10.68
C GLN A 191 -2.48 11.81 10.49
N GLN A 192 -2.57 10.89 9.54
CA GLN A 192 -1.43 10.09 9.16
C GLN A 192 -0.40 10.97 8.46
N VAL A 193 0.87 10.83 8.85
CA VAL A 193 1.98 11.57 8.25
C VAL A 193 2.96 10.57 7.65
N ASP A 194 3.36 10.83 6.40
CA ASP A 194 4.32 9.99 5.70
C ASP A 194 5.71 10.05 6.33
N ARG A 195 6.54 9.05 6.00
CA ARG A 195 7.87 8.84 6.58
C ARG A 195 8.88 9.93 6.20
N ASP A 196 8.62 10.73 5.18
CA ASP A 196 9.63 11.53 4.47
C ASP A 196 9.84 12.98 4.95
N ASP A 197 9.02 13.51 5.86
CA ASP A 197 9.29 14.85 6.41
C ASP A 197 10.19 14.76 7.66
N THR A 198 11.49 14.72 7.37
CA THR A 198 12.58 15.35 8.17
C THR A 198 12.81 14.79 9.58
N ASP A 199 13.41 13.60 9.65
CA ASP A 199 14.25 13.16 10.78
C ASP A 199 15.76 13.37 10.47
N LEU A 200 16.10 14.38 9.65
CA LEU A 200 17.44 14.95 9.59
C LEU A 200 17.44 16.19 10.49
N ASP A 201 17.63 15.99 11.78
CA ASP A 201 18.35 16.94 12.64
C ASP A 201 18.72 16.18 13.91
N GLU A 202 20.01 15.83 13.95
CA GLU A 202 20.78 15.35 15.10
C GLU A 202 20.75 16.34 16.28
#